data_AF-A0A139D5T1-F1
#
_entry.id   AF-A0A139D5T1-F1
#
_cell.length_a   1.000
_cell.length_b   1.000
_cell.length_c   1.000
_cell.angle_alpha   90.00
_cell.angle_beta   90.00
_cell.angle_gamma   90.00
#
_symmetry.space_group_name_H-M   'P 1'
#
loop_
_entity.id
_entity.type
_entity.pdbx_description
1 polymer ?
#
loop_
_entity_poly.entity_id
_entity_poly.type
_entity_poly.pdbx_seq_one_letter_code
_entity_poly.pdbx_strand_id
1 'polypeptide(L)' 'MEIRPLQMLTLRARRSYVGAMFQIMGRALQAMTEIDGEACRETRQLPPGFLFEMRVLPSGPVMVVEH' A
#
# COMPACT_ATOMS: atom_id res chain seq x y z
N MET A 1 -34.21 -0.46 -3.27
CA MET A 1 -33.06 -0.23 -4.16
C MET A 1 -32.31 -1.55 -4.27
N GLU A 2 -32.61 -2.38 -5.26
CA GLU A 2 -31.98 -3.70 -5.42
C GLU A 2 -30.58 -3.55 -6.00
N ILE A 3 -29.57 -3.70 -5.15
CA ILE A 3 -28.18 -3.74 -5.58
C ILE A 3 -27.95 -5.15 -6.16
N ARG A 4 -27.82 -5.23 -7.49
CA ARG A 4 -27.65 -6.50 -8.20
C ARG A 4 -26.38 -7.21 -7.70
N PRO A 5 -26.44 -8.50 -7.32
CA PRO A 5 -25.33 -9.22 -6.68
C PRO A 5 -24.00 -9.18 -7.47
N LEU A 6 -24.09 -9.05 -8.79
CA LEU A 6 -22.94 -8.85 -9.68
C LEU A 6 -22.14 -7.57 -9.38
N GLN A 7 -22.80 -6.45 -9.07
CA GLN A 7 -22.11 -5.18 -8.76
C GLN A 7 -21.32 -5.28 -7.47
N MET A 8 -21.86 -5.96 -6.45
CA MET A 8 -21.17 -6.22 -5.18
C MET A 8 -19.94 -7.10 -5.39
N LEU A 9 -20.04 -8.12 -6.25
CA LEU A 9 -18.91 -8.98 -6.60
C LEU A 9 -17.79 -8.19 -7.28
N THR A 10 -18.12 -7.31 -8.24
CA THR A 10 -17.12 -6.46 -8.91
C THR A 10 -16.43 -5.50 -7.95
N LEU A 11 -17.19 -4.85 -7.05
CA LEU A 11 -16.62 -3.96 -6.04
C LEU A 11 -15.68 -4.70 -5.09
N ARG A 12 -16.05 -5.92 -4.68
CA ARG A 12 -15.21 -6.77 -3.82
C ARG A 12 -13.94 -7.20 -4.55
N ALA A 13 -14.03 -7.62 -5.81
CA ALA A 13 -12.88 -8.00 -6.62
C ALA A 13 -11.91 -6.83 -6.81
N ARG A 14 -12.43 -5.62 -7.10
CA ARG A 14 -11.61 -4.40 -7.19
C ARG A 14 -10.89 -4.11 -5.87
N ARG A 15 -11.59 -4.22 -4.74
CA ARG A 15 -10.99 -4.02 -3.41
C ARG A 15 -9.86 -5.01 -3.14
N SER A 16 -10.06 -6.29 -3.47
CA SER A 16 -9.03 -7.33 -3.34
C SER A 16 -7.83 -7.06 -4.25
N TYR A 17 -8.07 -6.66 -5.50
CA TYR A 17 -7.02 -6.31 -6.45
C TYR A 17 -6.13 -5.17 -5.91
N VAL A 18 -6.75 -4.08 -5.46
CA VAL A 18 -5.98 -2.94 -4.90
C VAL A 18 -5.23 -3.34 -3.63
N GLY A 19 -5.82 -4.20 -2.79
CA GLY A 19 -5.13 -4.75 -1.63
C GLY A 19 -3.88 -5.56 -2.01
N ALA A 20 -3.99 -6.44 -3.00
CA ALA A 20 -2.84 -7.19 -3.51
C ALA A 20 -1.77 -6.28 -4.14
N MET A 21 -2.20 -5.27 -4.90
CA MET A 21 -1.31 -4.27 -5.48
C MET A 21 -0.51 -3.55 -4.38
N PHE A 22 -1.16 -3.12 -3.30
CA PHE A 22 -0.51 -2.46 -2.17
C PHE A 22 0.51 -3.36 -1.46
N GLN A 23 0.24 -4.66 -1.33
CA GLN A 23 1.21 -5.61 -0.77
C GLN A 23 2.46 -5.74 -1.63
N ILE A 24 2.31 -5.79 -2.95
CA ILE A 24 3.42 -5.90 -3.89
C ILE A 24 4.24 -4.60 -3.88
N MET A 25 3.57 -3.45 -3.96
CA MET A 25 4.21 -2.14 -3.96
C MET A 25 4.97 -1.88 -2.66
N GLY A 26 4.38 -2.17 -1.50
CA GLY A 26 5.05 -1.96 -0.21
C GLY A 26 6.36 -2.74 -0.10
N ARG A 27 6.35 -4.02 -0.50
CA ARG A 27 7.55 -4.87 -0.53
C ARG A 27 8.60 -4.36 -1.52
N ALA A 28 8.17 -3.90 -2.69
CA ALA A 28 9.08 -3.37 -3.70
C ALA A 28 9.74 -2.07 -3.21
N LEU A 29 8.96 -1.15 -2.62
CA LEU A 29 9.48 0.10 -2.06
C LEU A 29 10.54 -0.18 -0.99
N GLN A 30 10.24 -1.07 -0.05
CA GLN A 30 11.16 -1.46 1.00
C GLN A 30 12.47 -2.03 0.43
N ALA A 31 12.37 -2.98 -0.51
CA ALA A 31 13.55 -3.58 -1.14
C ALA A 31 14.38 -2.56 -1.96
N MET A 32 13.73 -1.64 -2.67
CA MET A 32 14.44 -0.61 -3.45
C MET A 32 15.18 0.37 -2.53
N THR A 33 14.58 0.78 -1.41
CA THR A 33 15.22 1.70 -0.45
C THR A 33 16.43 1.10 0.26
N GLU A 34 16.52 -0.24 0.35
CA GLU A 34 17.67 -0.94 0.92
C GLU A 34 18.86 -1.03 -0.04
N ILE A 35 18.60 -1.05 -1.35
CA ILE A 35 19.62 -1.26 -2.40
C ILE A 35 20.08 0.08 -3.01
N ASP A 36 19.17 1.04 -3.16
CA ASP A 36 19.47 2.35 -3.72
C ASP A 36 20.18 3.24 -2.69
N GLY A 37 21.43 3.62 -2.99
CA GLY A 37 22.26 4.38 -2.07
C GLY A 37 21.80 5.82 -1.84
N GLU A 38 21.01 6.41 -2.73
CA GLU A 38 20.40 7.73 -2.55
C GLU A 38 19.16 7.63 -1.68
N ALA A 39 18.25 6.70 -2.00
CA ALA A 39 17.07 6.43 -1.20
C ALA A 39 17.45 6.03 0.24
N CYS A 40 18.46 5.18 0.43
CA CYS A 40 18.95 4.78 1.75
C CYS A 40 19.47 5.97 2.58
N ARG A 41 20.09 6.98 1.94
CA ARG A 41 20.56 8.18 2.64
C ARG A 41 19.42 9.08 3.07
N GLU A 42 18.39 9.22 2.23
CA GLU A 42 17.20 10.00 2.57
C GLU A 42 16.43 9.33 3.71
N THR A 43 16.23 8.03 3.61
CA THR A 43 15.45 7.30 4.59
C THR A 43 16.15 7.26 5.95
N ARG A 44 17.49 7.14 6.02
CA ARG A 44 18.25 7.22 7.29
C ARG A 44 18.09 8.53 8.07
N GLN A 45 17.60 9.59 7.44
CA GLN A 45 17.30 10.85 8.13
C GLN A 45 15.96 10.79 8.86
N LEU A 46 15.13 9.79 8.58
CA LEU A 46 13.87 9.56 9.26
C LEU A 46 14.14 9.00 10.67
N PRO A 47 13.28 9.31 11.65
CA PRO A 47 13.36 8.70 12.96
C PRO A 47 13.27 7.17 12.89
N PRO A 48 13.94 6.44 13.79
CA PRO A 48 13.78 5.00 13.88
C PRO A 48 12.31 4.62 14.12
N GLY A 49 11.81 3.62 13.40
CA GLY A 49 10.41 3.17 13.48
C GLY A 49 9.41 4.10 12.76
N PHE A 50 9.87 4.96 11.86
CA PHE A 50 8.99 5.78 11.04
C PHE A 50 8.19 4.91 10.06
N LEU A 51 6.87 5.09 10.03
CA LEU A 51 5.95 4.34 9.18
C LEU A 51 5.27 5.25 8.15
N PHE A 52 5.27 4.83 6.89
CA PHE A 52 4.49 5.45 5.83
C PHE A 52 3.17 4.70 5.65
N GLU A 53 2.04 5.38 5.85
CA GLU A 53 0.70 4.85 5.53
C GLU A 53 0.17 5.48 4.24
N MET A 54 -0.28 4.64 3.30
CA MET A 54 -1.09 5.06 2.16
C MET A 54 -2.43 4.34 2.17
N ARG A 55 -3.53 5.10 2.17
CA ARG A 55 -4.90 4.60 2.32
C ARG A 55 -5.79 5.05 1.19
N VAL A 56 -6.59 4.12 0.67
CA VAL A 56 -7.69 4.47 -0.24
C VAL A 56 -8.88 4.98 0.58
N LEU A 57 -9.30 6.22 0.35
CA LEU A 57 -10.44 6.81 1.04
C LEU A 57 -11.79 6.33 0.46
N PRO A 58 -12.87 6.31 1.27
CA PRO A 58 -12.92 6.67 2.68
C PRO A 58 -12.43 5.56 3.63
N SER A 59 -12.58 4.29 3.26
CA SER A 59 -12.25 3.13 4.11
C SER A 59 -11.86 1.90 3.28
N GLY A 60 -10.96 2.12 2.32
CA GLY A 60 -10.41 1.12 1.41
C GLY A 60 -9.16 0.41 1.93
N PRO A 61 -8.44 -0.31 1.05
CA PRO A 61 -7.17 -0.95 1.37
C PRO A 61 -6.11 0.05 1.84
N VAL A 62 -5.14 -0.46 2.62
CA VAL A 62 -4.06 0.31 3.24
C VAL A 62 -2.72 -0.37 2.95
N MET A 63 -1.71 0.43 2.66
CA MET A 63 -0.31 0.03 2.56
C MET A 63 0.43 0.70 3.72
N VAL A 64 1.22 -0.08 4.46
CA VAL A 64 2.12 0.44 5.50
C VAL A 64 3.52 -0.04 5.18
N VAL A 65 4.49 0.87 5.17
CA VAL A 65 5.90 0.57 4.93
C VAL A 65 6.72 1.14 6.08
N GLU A 66 7.63 0.32 6.61
CA GLU A 66 8.61 0.71 7.62
C GLU A 66 9.96 1.01 6.94
N HIS A 67 10.66 2.03 7.45
CA HIS A 67 12.04 2.32 7.07
C HIS A 67 13.03 1.63 8.00
#